data_AF-X1CVV6-F1
#
_entry.id   AF-X1CVV6-F1
#
_cell.length_a   1.000
_cell.length_b   1.000
_cell.length_c   1.000
_cell.angle_alpha   90.00
_cell.angle_beta   90.00
_cell.angle_gamma   90.00
#
_symmetry.space_group_name_H-M   'P 1'
#
loop_
_entity.id
_entity.type
_entity.pdbx_description
1 polymer ?
#
loop_
_entity_poly.entity_id
_entity_poly.type
_entity_poly.pdbx_seq_one_letter_code
_entity_poly.pdbx_strand_id
1 'polypeptide(L)'
;MLYLPTAAPTPIRIQGSFVTQREVETTVSYIKNQVKPKYIKGITDVESKISPAAKEDEALVEEALKVILKAGYASVSLLQRRLRLGYSRAGRLIDILEDMGVVSGYAGSKPREVLITEEEFEKIKSNE
;
A
#
# COMPACT_ATOMS: atom_id res chain seq x y z
N MET A 1 14.07 -32.50 -12.36
CA MET A 1 13.25 -31.93 -11.26
C MET A 1 11.78 -32.13 -11.61
N LEU A 2 10.90 -32.42 -10.66
CA LEU A 2 9.43 -32.42 -10.89
C LEU A 2 8.85 -31.12 -10.33
N TYR A 3 7.98 -30.46 -11.08
CA TYR A 3 7.35 -29.19 -10.74
C TYR A 3 5.84 -29.30 -10.90
N LEU A 4 5.10 -28.87 -9.88
CA LEU A 4 3.64 -28.86 -9.90
C LEU A 4 3.14 -27.41 -9.95
N PRO A 5 2.72 -26.89 -11.12
CA PRO A 5 2.09 -25.59 -11.19
C PRO A 5 0.68 -25.63 -10.58
N THR A 6 0.22 -24.49 -10.07
CA THR A 6 -1.10 -24.32 -9.43
C THR A 6 -2.29 -24.70 -10.32
N ALA A 7 -2.12 -24.71 -11.64
CA ALA A 7 -3.17 -25.04 -12.60
C ALA A 7 -3.12 -26.48 -13.13
N ALA A 8 -2.10 -27.28 -12.78
CA ALA A 8 -1.98 -28.65 -13.28
C ALA A 8 -2.39 -29.69 -12.22
N PRO A 9 -3.11 -30.76 -12.62
CA PRO A 9 -3.50 -31.82 -11.71
C PRO A 9 -2.35 -32.79 -11.38
N THR A 10 -1.24 -32.77 -12.13
CA THR A 10 -0.08 -33.65 -11.90
C THR A 10 1.27 -32.94 -12.12
N PRO A 11 2.35 -33.37 -11.42
CA PRO A 11 3.66 -32.76 -11.57
C PRO A 11 4.27 -33.01 -12.94
N ILE A 12 4.90 -31.98 -13.48
CA ILE A 12 5.55 -31.98 -14.79
C ILE A 12 7.06 -32.12 -14.60
N ARG A 13 7.73 -32.89 -15.46
CA ARG A 13 9.19 -33.01 -15.43
C ARG A 13 9.83 -31.80 -16.10
N ILE A 14 10.59 -31.02 -15.33
CA ILE A 14 11.41 -29.93 -15.85
C ILE A 14 12.72 -30.52 -16.40
N GLN A 15 13.00 -30.19 -17.66
CA GLN A 15 14.31 -30.31 -18.28
C GLN A 15 14.99 -28.94 -18.20
N GLY A 16 16.18 -28.89 -17.60
CA GLY A 16 16.95 -27.66 -17.46
C GLY A 16 18.41 -27.98 -17.21
N SER A 17 19.30 -27.15 -17.72
CA SER A 17 20.73 -27.23 -17.44
C SER A 17 20.97 -26.83 -15.98
N PHE A 18 21.75 -27.64 -15.27
CA PHE A 18 22.28 -27.23 -13.97
C PHE A 18 23.31 -26.14 -14.19
N VAL A 19 23.07 -24.96 -13.63
CA VAL A 19 24.01 -23.83 -13.67
C VAL A 19 24.34 -23.48 -12.24
N THR A 20 25.64 -23.45 -11.93
CA THR A 20 26.13 -23.07 -10.62
C THR A 20 26.09 -21.56 -10.44
N GLN A 21 26.01 -21.11 -9.19
CA GLN A 21 26.04 -19.69 -8.87
C GLN A 21 27.29 -18.98 -9.44
N ARG A 22 28.44 -19.66 -9.42
CA ARG A 22 29.70 -19.13 -9.95
C ARG A 22 29.64 -18.86 -11.45
N GLU A 23 29.01 -19.73 -12.23
CA GLU A 23 28.83 -19.54 -13.67
C GLU A 23 27.92 -18.34 -13.97
N VAL A 24 26.85 -18.17 -13.18
CA VAL A 24 25.97 -17.00 -13.28
C VAL A 24 26.73 -15.71 -12.99
N GLU A 25 27.48 -15.66 -11.88
CA GLU A 25 28.24 -14.47 -11.46
C GLU A 25 29.32 -14.09 -12.49
N THR A 26 30.02 -15.09 -13.03
CA THR A 26 31.05 -14.88 -14.06
C THR A 26 30.43 -14.29 -15.33
N THR A 27 29.32 -14.85 -15.79
CA THR A 27 28.61 -14.39 -16.99
C THR A 27 28.05 -12.98 -16.82
N VAL A 28 27.41 -12.70 -15.67
CA VAL A 28 26.88 -11.38 -15.35
C VAL A 28 27.99 -10.33 -15.29
N SER A 29 29.14 -10.68 -14.69
CA SER A 29 30.29 -9.78 -14.58
C SER A 29 30.89 -9.45 -15.95
N TYR A 30 31.02 -10.47 -16.82
CA TYR A 30 31.47 -10.28 -18.19
C TYR A 30 30.56 -9.32 -18.97
N ILE A 31 29.23 -9.48 -18.88
CA ILE A 31 28.27 -8.61 -19.57
C ILE A 31 28.30 -7.18 -19.02
N LYS A 32 28.39 -7.00 -17.69
CA LYS A 32 28.48 -5.67 -17.05
C LYS A 32 29.70 -4.87 -17.51
N ASN A 33 30.80 -5.55 -17.85
CA ASN A 33 32.01 -4.89 -18.34
C ASN A 33 31.89 -4.40 -19.79
N GLN A 34 30.97 -4.95 -20.58
CA GLN A 34 30.77 -4.55 -21.98
C GLN A 34 29.91 -3.31 -22.13
N VAL A 35 28.91 -3.12 -21.27
CA VAL A 35 27.95 -2.01 -21.36
C VAL A 35 27.61 -1.50 -19.97
N LYS A 36 27.67 -0.18 -19.79
CA LYS A 36 27.19 0.45 -18.56
C LYS A 36 25.67 0.27 -18.44
N PRO A 37 25.16 -0.30 -17.34
CA PRO A 37 23.73 -0.48 -17.15
C PRO A 37 23.00 0.87 -17.13
N LYS A 38 21.98 1.02 -17.97
CA LYS A 38 21.07 2.17 -17.94
C LYS A 38 19.95 1.87 -16.94
N TYR A 39 20.16 2.22 -15.68
CA TYR A 39 19.12 2.12 -14.67
C TYR A 39 18.08 3.23 -14.88
N ILE A 40 16.82 2.83 -15.01
CA ILE A 40 15.69 3.76 -15.00
C ILE A 40 15.42 4.10 -13.54
N LYS A 41 15.72 5.34 -13.13
CA LYS A 41 15.30 5.86 -11.81
C LYS A 41 13.77 5.86 -11.75
N GLY A 42 13.19 5.43 -10.62
CA GLY A 42 11.74 5.27 -10.45
C GLY A 42 11.18 3.85 -10.55
N ILE A 43 12.01 2.80 -10.69
CA ILE A 43 11.56 1.39 -10.60
C ILE A 43 11.88 0.79 -9.23
N THR A 44 12.98 1.21 -8.60
CA THR A 44 13.32 0.89 -7.20
C THR A 44 12.67 1.83 -6.20
N ASP A 45 12.23 3.01 -6.63
CA ASP A 45 11.34 3.88 -5.86
C ASP A 45 9.92 3.31 -6.01
N VAL A 46 9.65 2.21 -5.30
CA VAL A 46 8.29 1.71 -5.09
C VAL A 46 7.62 2.49 -3.96
N GLU A 47 8.13 3.66 -3.63
CA GLU A 47 7.36 4.68 -2.94
C GLU A 47 6.73 5.57 -4.01
N SER A 48 5.40 5.63 -3.97
CA SER A 48 4.57 6.64 -4.64
C SER A 48 4.60 6.72 -6.17
N LYS A 49 4.21 5.63 -6.86
CA LYS A 49 3.33 5.79 -8.04
C LYS A 49 1.92 6.20 -7.58
N ILE A 50 1.83 7.40 -7.01
CA ILE A 50 0.58 8.10 -6.80
C ILE A 50 0.09 8.51 -8.18
N SER A 51 -0.78 7.65 -8.71
CA SER A 51 -1.53 7.83 -9.94
C SER A 51 -2.48 9.04 -9.77
N PRO A 52 -3.22 9.50 -10.80
CA PRO A 52 -4.33 10.46 -10.64
C PRO A 52 -5.38 10.08 -9.56
N ALA A 53 -5.28 8.88 -8.99
CA ALA A 53 -5.88 8.48 -7.72
C ALA A 53 -5.53 9.39 -6.53
N ALA A 54 -4.46 10.20 -6.55
CA ALA A 54 -4.13 11.15 -5.48
C ALA A 54 -5.32 12.06 -5.12
N LYS A 55 -5.98 12.63 -6.14
CA LYS A 55 -7.10 13.55 -5.94
C LYS A 55 -8.38 12.84 -5.49
N GLU A 56 -8.61 11.62 -5.97
CA GLU A 56 -9.73 10.80 -5.50
C GLU A 56 -9.51 10.34 -4.05
N ASP A 57 -8.28 9.97 -3.70
CA ASP A 57 -7.91 9.58 -2.35
C ASP A 57 -7.96 10.79 -1.40
N GLU A 58 -7.53 11.98 -1.81
CA GLU A 58 -7.68 13.24 -1.04
C GLU A 58 -9.16 13.54 -0.72
N ALA A 59 -10.05 13.49 -1.72
CA ALA A 59 -11.48 13.74 -1.51
C ALA A 59 -12.12 12.68 -0.58
N LEU A 60 -11.73 11.41 -0.73
CA LEU A 60 -12.20 10.32 0.14
C LEU A 60 -11.67 10.42 1.56
N VAL A 61 -10.44 10.88 1.75
CA VAL A 61 -9.85 11.15 3.06
C VAL A 61 -10.62 12.27 3.76
N GLU A 62 -10.94 13.37 3.07
CA GLU A 62 -11.79 14.43 3.62
C GLU A 62 -13.18 13.93 4.06
N GLU A 63 -13.81 13.09 3.23
CA GLU A 63 -15.12 12.52 3.57
C GLU A 63 -15.03 11.56 4.76
N ALA A 64 -13.99 10.72 4.82
CA ALA A 64 -13.75 9.82 5.94
C ALA A 64 -13.53 10.57 7.25
N LEU A 65 -12.79 11.68 7.20
CA LEU A 65 -12.51 12.52 8.35
C LEU A 65 -13.79 13.15 8.90
N LYS A 66 -14.65 13.71 8.02
CA LYS A 66 -15.99 14.23 8.42
C LYS A 66 -16.87 13.15 9.07
N VAL A 67 -16.81 11.92 8.57
CA VAL A 67 -17.58 10.80 9.14
C VAL A 67 -17.08 10.43 10.53
N ILE A 68 -15.77 10.36 10.71
CA ILE A 68 -15.12 9.94 11.97
C ILE A 68 -15.26 11.01 13.05
N LEU A 69 -15.10 12.30 12.72
CA LEU A 69 -15.34 13.41 13.64
C LEU A 69 -16.77 13.40 14.18
N LYS A 70 -17.76 13.26 13.31
CA LYS A 70 -19.18 13.17 13.70
C LYS A 70 -19.50 11.94 14.54
N ALA A 71 -18.76 10.85 14.37
CA ALA A 71 -18.96 9.61 15.11
C ALA A 71 -18.20 9.57 16.44
N GLY A 72 -17.10 10.31 16.57
CA GLY A 72 -16.21 10.30 17.73
C GLY A 72 -15.31 9.07 17.84
N TYR A 73 -15.33 8.16 16.85
CA TYR A 73 -14.47 6.97 16.81
C TYR A 73 -14.21 6.56 15.36
N ALA A 74 -13.08 5.86 15.12
CA ALA A 74 -12.69 5.38 13.79
C ALA A 74 -12.67 3.84 13.74
N SER A 75 -13.34 3.25 12.76
CA SER A 75 -13.27 1.81 12.49
C SER A 75 -13.52 1.48 11.03
N VAL A 76 -12.94 0.38 10.54
CA VAL A 76 -13.04 -0.01 9.13
C VAL A 76 -14.51 -0.19 8.74
N SER A 77 -15.28 -0.85 9.61
CA SER A 77 -16.71 -1.11 9.39
C SER A 77 -17.59 0.15 9.42
N LEU A 78 -17.15 1.24 10.09
CA LEU A 78 -17.82 2.54 10.04
C LEU A 78 -17.67 3.14 8.64
N LEU A 79 -16.44 3.24 8.13
CA LEU A 79 -16.16 3.80 6.81
C LEU A 79 -16.75 2.95 5.68
N GLN A 80 -16.71 1.62 5.78
CA GLN A 80 -17.34 0.73 4.80
C GLN A 80 -18.83 1.04 4.62
N ARG A 81 -19.57 1.25 5.72
CA ARG A 81 -21.02 1.50 5.68
C ARG A 81 -21.35 2.92 5.24
N ARG A 82 -20.57 3.91 5.72
CA ARG A 82 -20.84 5.34 5.47
C ARG A 82 -20.43 5.79 4.07
N LEU A 83 -19.28 5.30 3.58
CA LEU A 83 -18.72 5.69 2.28
C LEU A 83 -18.90 4.62 1.20
N ARG A 84 -19.59 3.50 1.52
CA ARG A 84 -19.83 2.36 0.59
C ARG A 84 -18.55 1.80 -0.01
N LEU A 85 -17.50 1.69 0.80
CA LEU A 85 -16.19 1.21 0.40
C LEU A 85 -15.97 -0.27 0.75
N GLY A 86 -15.14 -0.96 -0.04
CA GLY A 86 -14.63 -2.29 0.32
C GLY A 86 -13.68 -2.25 1.52
N TYR A 87 -13.49 -3.40 2.18
CA TYR A 87 -12.67 -3.51 3.41
C TYR A 87 -11.25 -2.96 3.22
N SER A 88 -10.59 -3.31 2.11
CA SER A 88 -9.21 -2.87 1.81
C SER A 88 -9.09 -1.36 1.65
N ARG A 89 -10.04 -0.71 0.97
CA ARG A 89 -10.07 0.76 0.83
C ARG A 89 -10.33 1.46 2.16
N ALA A 90 -11.30 0.96 2.92
CA ALA A 90 -11.62 1.51 4.24
C ALA A 90 -10.46 1.33 5.24
N GLY A 91 -9.72 0.22 5.15
CA GLY A 91 -8.49 0.00 5.93
C GLY A 91 -7.42 1.04 5.61
N ARG A 92 -7.09 1.22 4.32
CA ARG A 92 -6.11 2.25 3.90
C ARG A 92 -6.48 3.65 4.36
N LEU A 93 -7.76 4.03 4.31
CA LEU A 93 -8.19 5.35 4.79
C LEU A 93 -7.93 5.52 6.29
N ILE A 94 -8.05 4.46 7.10
CA ILE A 94 -7.73 4.52 8.52
C ILE A 94 -6.22 4.63 8.74
N ASP A 95 -5.43 3.92 7.95
CA ASP A 95 -3.97 3.99 8.03
C ASP A 95 -3.47 5.40 7.64
N ILE A 96 -4.04 5.99 6.58
CA ILE A 96 -3.75 7.39 6.19
C ILE A 96 -4.12 8.36 7.31
N LEU A 97 -5.28 8.18 7.95
CA LEU A 97 -5.70 9.05 9.06
C LEU A 97 -4.87 8.85 10.34
N GLU A 98 -4.29 7.66 10.54
CA GLU A 98 -3.28 7.41 11.58
C GLU A 98 -1.98 8.16 11.27
N ASP A 99 -1.50 8.08 10.03
CA ASP A 99 -0.29 8.78 9.58
C ASP A 99 -0.42 10.31 9.67
N MET A 100 -1.64 10.84 9.45
CA MET A 100 -1.97 12.25 9.63
C MET A 100 -2.13 12.67 11.11
N GLY A 101 -2.05 11.73 12.06
CA GLY A 101 -2.22 12.00 13.49
C GLY A 101 -3.66 12.31 13.92
N VAL A 102 -4.65 12.01 13.06
CA VAL A 102 -6.08 12.26 13.32
C VAL A 102 -6.67 11.16 14.21
N VAL A 103 -6.17 9.94 14.06
CA VAL A 103 -6.67 8.73 14.72
C VAL A 103 -5.55 8.05 15.49
N SER A 104 -5.85 7.47 16.64
CA SER A 104 -4.88 6.72 17.43
C SER A 104 -4.42 5.44 16.74
N GLY A 105 -3.27 4.92 17.19
CA GLY A 105 -2.68 3.70 16.63
C GLY A 105 -3.54 2.45 16.80
N TYR A 106 -3.05 1.32 16.29
CA TYR A 106 -3.78 0.06 16.32
C TYR A 106 -4.22 -0.36 17.74
N ALA A 107 -5.53 -0.36 17.98
CA ALA A 107 -6.16 -0.70 19.26
C ALA A 107 -6.73 -2.13 19.30
N GLY A 108 -6.23 -3.05 18.45
CA GLY A 108 -6.72 -4.42 18.40
C GLY A 108 -8.14 -4.52 17.82
N SER A 109 -9.05 -5.13 18.59
CA SER A 109 -10.46 -5.30 18.20
C SER A 109 -11.36 -4.10 18.52
N LYS A 110 -10.84 -3.10 19.24
CA LYS A 110 -11.58 -1.89 19.59
C LYS A 110 -11.49 -0.85 18.47
N PRO A 111 -12.53 -0.01 18.30
CA PRO A 111 -12.43 1.16 17.42
C PRO A 111 -11.31 2.08 17.92
N ARG A 112 -10.61 2.73 16.98
CA ARG A 112 -9.55 3.68 17.26
C ARG A 112 -10.16 5.00 17.73
N GLU A 113 -9.46 5.69 18.62
CA GLU A 113 -9.89 6.98 19.17
C GLU A 113 -9.53 8.10 18.20
N VAL A 114 -10.38 9.13 18.14
CA VAL A 114 -10.14 10.33 17.33
C VAL A 114 -9.40 11.34 18.20
N LEU A 115 -8.24 11.80 17.75
CA LEU A 115 -7.34 12.64 18.52
C LEU A 115 -7.58 14.14 18.32
N ILE A 116 -8.33 14.50 17.27
CA ILE A 116 -8.64 15.88 16.93
C ILE A 116 -10.12 16.20 17.14
N THR A 117 -10.39 17.45 17.47
CA THR A 117 -11.75 18.00 17.58
C THR A 117 -12.22 18.62 16.27
N GLU A 118 -13.54 18.78 16.10
CA GLU A 118 -14.10 19.43 14.90
C GLU A 118 -13.56 20.85 14.69
N GLU A 119 -13.31 21.60 15.77
CA GLU A 119 -12.77 22.97 15.72
C GLU A 119 -11.31 23.03 15.25
N GLU A 120 -10.50 22.03 15.62
CA GLU A 120 -9.11 21.94 15.18
C GLU A 120 -9.02 21.56 13.71
N PHE A 121 -9.94 20.72 13.23
CA PHE A 121 -10.02 20.37 11.81
C PHE A 121 -10.38 21.57 10.92
N GLU A 122 -11.33 22.41 11.33
CA GLU A 122 -11.68 23.60 10.57
C GLU A 122 -10.51 24.60 10.47
N LYS A 123 -9.69 24.71 11.53
CA LYS A 123 -8.47 25.53 11.51
C LYS A 123 -7.43 25.00 10.52
N ILE A 124 -7.21 23.68 10.48
CA ILE A 124 -6.30 23.05 9.52
C ILE A 124 -6.76 23.35 8.09
N LYS A 125 -8.07 23.22 7.82
CA LYS A 125 -8.64 23.49 6.50
C LYS A 125 -8.57 24.97 6.08
N SER A 126 -8.62 25.89 7.04
CA SER A 126 -8.57 27.34 6.76
C SER A 126 -7.15 27.88 6.48
N ASN A 127 -6.12 27.06 6.73
CA ASN A 127 -4.71 27.42 6.57
C ASN A 127 -4.05 26.84 5.30
N GLU A 128 -4.82 26.14 4.45
CA GLU A 128 -4.47 25.76 3.07
C GLU A 128 -5.18 26.68 2.06
#